data_AF-A0A7X9QD60-F1
#
_entry.id   AF-A0A7X9QD60-F1
#
_cell.length_a   1.000
_cell.length_b   1.000
_cell.length_c   1.000
_cell.angle_alpha   90.00
_cell.angle_beta   90.00
_cell.angle_gamma   90.00
#
_symmetry.space_group_name_H-M   'P 1'
#
loop_
_entity.id
_entity.type
_entity.pdbx_description
1 polymer ?
#
loop_
_entity_poly.entity_id
_entity_poly.type
_entity_poly.pdbx_seq_one_letter_code
_entity_poly.pdbx_strand_id
1 'polypeptide(L)'
;MNDEPHDLVGAYAMDALDPEERLAFEGHLRSCASCRDELAGLGDALAELSADYEVAPPPALRAAVLNAVADLDAPSAAQPAESTAGAAGTAGEPPLPRRAVHEPEAGAATEPAKEPAAAPVTPLRPPSTTARPRWQLLVAAALALIAVIGISVWQPWVQRTITAADVLAAPDAVRATKTMD
;
A
#
# COMPACT_ATOMS: atom_id res chain seq x y z
N MET A 1 19.32 8.83 -6.67
CA MET A 1 19.16 7.40 -6.39
C MET A 1 19.56 7.17 -4.94
N ASN A 2 18.82 6.36 -4.20
CA ASN A 2 19.21 6.00 -2.83
C ASN A 2 20.21 4.84 -2.96
N ASP A 3 21.49 5.18 -3.11
CA ASP A 3 22.53 4.22 -3.53
C ASP A 3 23.03 3.33 -2.38
N GLU A 4 22.45 3.43 -1.18
CA GLU A 4 22.80 2.62 -0.02
C GLU A 4 21.88 1.39 0.07
N PRO A 5 22.37 0.16 -0.19
CA PRO A 5 21.51 -1.04 -0.26
C PRO A 5 20.76 -1.34 1.05
N HIS A 6 21.30 -0.92 2.20
CA HIS A 6 20.65 -1.10 3.50
C HIS A 6 19.32 -0.35 3.61
N ASP A 7 19.19 0.81 2.95
CA ASP A 7 17.98 1.63 3.01
C ASP A 7 16.82 1.04 2.19
N LEU A 8 17.08 0.03 1.35
CA LEU A 8 16.09 -0.58 0.46
C LEU A 8 15.30 -1.71 1.12
N VAL A 9 15.67 -2.17 2.32
CA VAL A 9 15.05 -3.34 2.96
C VAL A 9 13.54 -3.19 3.16
N GLY A 10 13.09 -2.00 3.58
CA GLY A 10 11.66 -1.72 3.77
C GLY A 10 10.89 -1.65 2.44
N ALA A 11 11.49 -1.04 1.42
CA ALA A 11 10.87 -0.97 0.09
C ALA A 11 10.83 -2.35 -0.58
N TYR A 12 11.86 -3.18 -0.39
CA TYR A 12 11.86 -4.58 -0.85
C TYR A 12 10.76 -5.40 -0.16
N ALA A 13 10.62 -5.27 1.17
CA ALA A 13 9.60 -6.00 1.93
C ALA A 13 8.16 -5.71 1.47
N MET A 14 7.90 -4.51 0.93
CA MET A 14 6.60 -4.09 0.41
C MET A 14 6.47 -4.23 -1.12
N ASP A 15 7.41 -4.90 -1.80
CA ASP A 15 7.49 -5.03 -3.27
C ASP A 15 7.41 -3.66 -4.00
N ALA A 16 8.08 -2.66 -3.44
CA ALA A 16 8.07 -1.27 -3.90
C ALA A 16 9.35 -0.83 -4.63
N LEU A 17 10.24 -1.77 -4.94
CA LEU A 17 11.46 -1.52 -5.73
C LEU A 17 11.19 -1.65 -7.22
N ASP A 18 11.89 -0.86 -8.03
CA ASP A 18 11.95 -1.13 -9.46
C ASP A 18 12.79 -2.39 -9.77
N PRO A 19 12.71 -2.96 -10.99
CA PRO A 19 13.41 -4.20 -11.31
C PRO A 19 14.93 -4.14 -11.17
N GLU A 20 15.56 -2.98 -11.42
CA GLU A 20 17.01 -2.81 -11.31
C GLU A 20 17.44 -2.75 -9.84
N GLU A 21 16.74 -1.95 -9.04
CA GLU A 21 16.94 -1.86 -7.59
C GLU A 21 16.73 -3.22 -6.91
N ARG A 22 15.69 -3.97 -7.32
CA ARG A 22 15.41 -5.31 -6.79
C ARG A 22 16.55 -6.28 -7.06
N LEU A 23 17.05 -6.34 -8.30
CA LEU A 23 18.18 -7.20 -8.66
C LEU A 23 19.45 -6.86 -7.87
N ALA A 24 19.73 -5.57 -7.68
CA ALA A 24 20.86 -5.11 -6.90
C ALA A 24 20.72 -5.51 -5.42
N PHE A 25 19.54 -5.29 -4.82
CA PHE A 25 19.28 -5.63 -3.43
C PHE A 25 19.30 -7.15 -3.18
N GLU A 26 18.76 -7.97 -4.09
CA GLU A 26 18.89 -9.43 -4.03
C GLU A 26 20.34 -9.91 -4.12
N GLY A 27 21.19 -9.17 -4.85
CA GLY A 27 22.64 -9.34 -4.83
C GLY A 27 23.23 -9.15 -3.45
N HIS A 28 22.81 -8.08 -2.76
CA HIS A 28 23.26 -7.74 -1.41
C HIS A 28 22.77 -8.76 -0.35
N LEU A 29 21.53 -9.24 -0.45
CA LEU A 29 20.95 -10.22 0.47
C LEU A 29 21.75 -11.53 0.54
N ARG A 30 22.50 -11.88 -0.51
CA ARG A 30 23.34 -13.09 -0.51
C ARG A 30 24.52 -12.99 0.47
N SER A 31 25.04 -11.81 0.76
CA SER A 31 26.22 -11.62 1.61
C SER A 31 25.95 -10.92 2.94
N CYS A 32 24.83 -10.20 3.08
CA CYS A 32 24.54 -9.43 4.29
C CYS A 32 23.56 -10.15 5.24
N ALA A 33 24.04 -10.59 6.40
CA ALA A 33 23.18 -11.22 7.42
C ALA A 33 22.19 -10.24 8.06
N SER A 34 22.65 -9.02 8.39
CA SER A 34 21.81 -7.99 9.02
C SER A 34 20.55 -7.68 8.21
N CYS A 35 20.68 -7.52 6.89
CA CYS A 35 19.53 -7.24 6.03
C CYS A 35 18.57 -8.43 5.91
N ARG A 36 19.07 -9.67 6.03
CA ARG A 36 18.19 -10.85 6.07
C ARG A 36 17.42 -10.92 7.39
N ASP A 37 18.08 -10.62 8.50
CA ASP A 37 17.45 -10.60 9.82
C ASP A 37 16.38 -9.50 9.91
N GLU A 38 16.69 -8.31 9.39
CA GLU A 38 15.75 -7.19 9.32
C GLU A 38 14.56 -7.48 8.39
N LEU A 39 14.82 -8.06 7.21
CA LEU A 39 13.77 -8.48 6.29
C LEU A 39 12.84 -9.54 6.91
N ALA A 40 13.37 -10.48 7.69
CA ALA A 40 12.56 -11.45 8.42
C ALA A 40 11.63 -10.77 9.44
N GLY A 41 12.16 -9.84 10.25
CA GLY A 41 11.36 -9.09 11.23
C GLY A 41 10.29 -8.21 10.58
N LEU A 42 10.58 -7.58 9.44
CA LEU A 42 9.59 -6.84 8.66
C LEU A 42 8.50 -7.77 8.09
N GLY A 43 8.89 -8.96 7.63
CA GLY A 43 7.95 -9.98 7.15
C GLY A 43 6.95 -10.42 8.23
N ASP A 44 7.43 -10.64 9.46
CA ASP A 44 6.57 -10.98 10.60
C ASP A 44 5.57 -9.85 10.91
N ALA A 45 6.04 -8.60 10.94
CA ALA A 45 5.17 -7.45 11.17
C ALA A 45 4.11 -7.30 10.06
N LEU A 46 4.49 -7.48 8.79
CA LEU A 46 3.55 -7.42 7.66
C LEU A 46 2.53 -8.56 7.73
N ALA A 47 2.93 -9.75 8.18
CA ALA A 47 2.01 -10.87 8.36
C ALA A 47 0.94 -10.54 9.42
N GLU A 48 1.34 -9.96 10.56
CA GLU A 48 0.39 -9.50 11.59
C GLU A 48 -0.59 -8.46 11.06
N LEU A 49 -0.11 -7.48 10.28
CA LEU A 49 -0.98 -6.46 9.65
C LEU A 49 -1.94 -7.06 8.62
N SER A 50 -1.54 -8.12 7.93
CA SER A 50 -2.33 -8.73 6.84
C SER A 50 -3.44 -9.66 7.31
N ALA A 51 -3.46 -10.06 8.58
CA ALA A 51 -4.35 -11.09 9.10
C ALA A 51 -5.86 -10.80 8.86
N ASP A 52 -6.26 -9.53 8.94
CA ASP A 52 -7.65 -9.12 8.73
C ASP A 52 -8.03 -8.97 7.24
N TYR A 53 -7.07 -9.07 6.33
CA TYR A 53 -7.26 -8.90 4.88
C TYR A 53 -7.28 -10.23 4.10
N GLU A 54 -7.26 -11.37 4.79
CA GLU A 54 -7.22 -12.68 4.15
C GLU A 54 -8.55 -13.00 3.42
N VAL A 55 -8.45 -13.42 2.15
CA VAL A 55 -9.59 -13.86 1.35
C VAL A 55 -9.39 -15.31 0.96
N ALA A 56 -10.40 -16.15 1.21
CA ALA A 56 -10.34 -17.57 0.87
C ALA A 56 -10.11 -17.75 -0.65
N PRO A 57 -9.03 -18.44 -1.07
CA PRO A 57 -8.75 -18.66 -2.47
C PRO A 57 -9.77 -19.64 -3.08
N PRO A 58 -10.07 -19.56 -4.40
CA PRO A 58 -10.93 -20.53 -5.06
C PRO A 58 -10.40 -21.97 -4.87
N PRO A 59 -11.26 -22.96 -4.60
CA PRO A 59 -10.82 -24.31 -4.22
C PRO A 59 -9.99 -25.01 -5.31
N ALA A 60 -10.27 -24.70 -6.58
CA ALA A 60 -9.52 -25.22 -7.72
C ALA A 60 -8.07 -24.69 -7.80
N LEU A 61 -7.80 -23.52 -7.22
CA LEU A 61 -6.49 -22.86 -7.31
C LEU A 61 -5.41 -23.67 -6.62
N ARG A 62 -5.73 -24.28 -5.47
CA ARG A 62 -4.78 -25.15 -4.76
C ARG A 62 -4.32 -26.32 -5.60
N ALA A 63 -5.26 -27.02 -6.25
CA ALA A 63 -4.94 -28.15 -7.13
C ALA A 63 -4.12 -27.70 -8.34
N ALA A 64 -4.48 -26.57 -8.95
CA ALA A 64 -3.76 -25.99 -10.08
C ALA A 64 -2.29 -25.65 -9.73
N VAL A 65 -2.06 -25.00 -8.59
CA VAL A 65 -0.71 -24.66 -8.12
C VAL A 65 0.11 -25.92 -7.83
N LEU A 66 -0.47 -26.91 -7.14
CA LEU A 66 0.25 -28.14 -6.81
C LEU A 66 0.61 -28.96 -8.05
N ASN A 67 -0.27 -29.01 -9.07
CA ASN A 67 0.04 -29.64 -10.35
C ASN A 67 1.14 -28.85 -11.08
N ALA A 68 1.04 -27.53 -11.16
CA ALA A 68 2.04 -26.69 -11.81
C ALA A 68 3.44 -26.86 -11.16
N VAL A 69 3.51 -26.95 -9.83
CA VAL A 69 4.78 -27.21 -9.12
C VAL A 69 5.30 -28.62 -9.38
N ALA A 70 4.43 -29.62 -9.54
CA ALA A 70 4.83 -30.98 -9.88
C ALA A 70 5.36 -31.10 -11.33
N ASP A 71 4.85 -30.25 -12.24
CA ASP A 71 5.29 -30.17 -13.64
C ASP A 71 6.62 -29.41 -13.80
N LEU A 72 7.00 -28.57 -12.83
CA LEU A 72 8.36 -28.05 -12.76
C LEU A 72 9.28 -29.23 -12.44
N ASP A 73 10.21 -29.54 -13.34
CA ASP A 73 11.34 -30.42 -13.03
C ASP A 73 11.98 -29.88 -11.76
N ALA A 74 11.71 -30.53 -10.62
CA ALA A 74 12.34 -30.17 -9.37
C ALA A 74 13.85 -30.24 -9.63
N PRO A 75 14.64 -29.18 -9.33
CA PRO A 75 16.08 -29.35 -9.33
C PRO A 75 16.34 -30.52 -8.39
N SER A 76 16.82 -31.63 -8.97
CA SER A 76 17.10 -32.85 -8.24
C SER A 76 17.89 -32.43 -7.02
N ALA A 77 17.27 -32.50 -5.85
CA ALA A 77 17.91 -32.19 -4.59
C ALA A 77 18.97 -33.27 -4.39
N ALA A 78 20.13 -33.10 -5.03
CA ALA A 78 21.22 -34.05 -5.22
C ALA A 78 20.94 -35.41 -4.57
N GLN A 79 20.00 -36.16 -5.14
CA GLN A 79 19.76 -37.52 -4.69
C GLN A 79 20.87 -38.35 -5.33
N PRO A 80 21.62 -39.15 -4.57
CA PRO A 80 22.63 -40.04 -5.14
C PRO A 80 21.97 -40.87 -6.24
N ALA A 81 22.49 -40.71 -7.46
CA ALA A 81 21.91 -41.23 -8.67
C ALA A 81 21.81 -42.75 -8.66
N GLU A 82 20.60 -43.28 -8.83
CA GLU A 82 20.40 -44.55 -9.53
C GLU A 82 19.37 -44.38 -10.65
N SER A 83 19.74 -44.97 -11.78
CA SER A 83 19.29 -44.75 -13.15
C SER A 83 18.17 -45.72 -13.52
N THR A 84 17.15 -45.27 -14.27
CA THR A 84 16.94 -45.65 -15.69
C THR A 84 15.55 -45.24 -16.23
N ALA A 85 15.58 -44.40 -17.27
CA ALA A 85 14.82 -44.39 -18.53
C ALA A 85 13.30 -44.73 -18.60
N GLY A 86 12.54 -43.85 -19.28
CA GLY A 86 11.50 -44.32 -20.22
C GLY A 86 10.31 -43.41 -20.58
N ALA A 87 10.47 -42.61 -21.64
CA ALA A 87 9.53 -42.36 -22.77
C ALA A 87 8.16 -41.63 -22.60
N ALA A 88 8.09 -40.44 -23.23
CA ALA A 88 7.20 -39.97 -24.32
C ALA A 88 5.65 -39.93 -24.19
N GLY A 89 5.06 -38.77 -24.52
CA GLY A 89 3.65 -38.63 -24.92
C GLY A 89 3.20 -37.18 -25.18
N THR A 90 2.40 -36.96 -26.22
CA THR A 90 2.25 -35.71 -27.00
C THR A 90 0.91 -34.95 -26.76
N ALA A 91 0.95 -33.62 -26.86
CA ALA A 91 -0.04 -32.64 -27.36
C ALA A 91 -1.53 -32.65 -26.89
N GLY A 92 -2.04 -31.43 -26.63
CA GLY A 92 -3.48 -31.12 -26.74
C GLY A 92 -3.90 -29.78 -26.12
N GLU A 93 -3.85 -28.70 -26.90
CA GLU A 93 -4.36 -27.36 -26.54
C GLU A 93 -5.86 -27.24 -26.85
N PRO A 94 -6.73 -26.78 -25.92
CA PRO A 94 -8.10 -26.41 -26.22
C PRO A 94 -8.28 -24.87 -26.31
N PRO A 95 -9.12 -24.34 -27.22
CA PRO A 95 -9.25 -22.90 -27.44
C PRO A 95 -10.25 -22.23 -26.49
N LEU A 96 -9.95 -21.00 -26.07
CA LEU A 96 -10.84 -20.12 -25.30
C LEU A 96 -11.90 -19.45 -26.21
N PRO A 97 -13.18 -19.34 -25.80
CA PRO A 97 -14.18 -18.57 -26.54
C PRO A 97 -14.08 -17.06 -26.27
N ARG A 98 -14.01 -16.31 -27.36
CA ARG A 98 -13.96 -14.84 -27.45
C ARG A 98 -15.35 -14.26 -27.12
N ARG A 99 -15.45 -13.44 -26.06
CA ARG A 99 -16.69 -12.74 -25.69
C ARG A 99 -16.87 -11.49 -26.56
N ALA A 100 -17.95 -11.43 -27.32
CA ALA A 100 -18.34 -10.27 -28.11
C ALA A 100 -18.78 -9.11 -27.19
N VAL A 101 -18.19 -7.94 -27.41
CA VAL A 101 -18.62 -6.68 -26.81
C VAL A 101 -19.82 -6.19 -27.62
N HIS A 102 -20.95 -5.98 -26.95
CA HIS A 102 -22.08 -5.26 -27.51
C HIS A 102 -21.89 -3.77 -27.23
N GLU A 103 -21.58 -2.99 -28.27
CA GLU A 103 -21.89 -1.56 -28.32
C GLU A 103 -23.38 -1.38 -28.61
N PRO A 104 -24.09 -0.47 -27.91
CA PRO A 104 -25.32 0.09 -28.42
C PRO A 104 -25.01 1.37 -29.19
N GLU A 105 -25.14 1.28 -30.52
CA GLU A 105 -25.30 2.44 -31.40
C GLU A 105 -26.71 3.03 -31.33
N ALA A 106 -26.72 4.37 -31.42
CA ALA A 106 -27.65 5.21 -32.18
C ALA A 106 -29.14 5.27 -31.79
N GLY A 107 -29.63 6.51 -31.70
CA GLY A 107 -31.06 6.79 -31.68
C GLY A 107 -31.37 8.28 -31.63
N ALA A 108 -31.28 8.93 -32.78
CA ALA A 108 -31.47 10.35 -33.00
C ALA A 108 -32.89 10.90 -32.74
N ALA A 109 -32.90 12.17 -32.30
CA ALA A 109 -33.72 13.30 -32.76
C ALA A 109 -35.24 13.36 -32.48
N THR A 110 -35.69 14.53 -32.00
CA THR A 110 -36.72 15.39 -32.64
C THR A 110 -36.76 16.76 -31.94
N GLU A 111 -36.89 17.80 -32.76
CA GLU A 111 -36.74 19.24 -32.51
C GLU A 111 -38.09 19.92 -32.08
N PRO A 112 -38.23 21.27 -32.02
CA PRO A 112 -38.61 22.03 -30.84
C PRO A 112 -40.07 22.57 -30.86
N ALA A 113 -40.57 23.05 -29.70
CA ALA A 113 -41.81 23.85 -29.70
C ALA A 113 -41.92 24.85 -28.53
N LYS A 114 -41.93 26.13 -28.93
CA LYS A 114 -42.89 27.18 -28.55
C LYS A 114 -42.75 27.86 -27.18
N GLU A 115 -42.11 29.02 -27.22
CA GLU A 115 -42.07 30.06 -26.20
C GLU A 115 -43.40 30.84 -26.12
N PRO A 116 -43.98 31.06 -24.92
CA PRO A 116 -44.99 32.08 -24.72
C PRO A 116 -44.47 33.27 -23.90
N ALA A 117 -44.65 34.44 -24.50
CA ALA A 117 -44.87 35.79 -23.95
C ALA A 117 -44.45 36.10 -22.49
N ALA A 118 -43.56 37.10 -22.38
CA ALA A 118 -43.09 37.71 -21.14
C ALA A 118 -44.21 38.29 -20.27
N ALA A 119 -44.24 37.86 -19.00
CA ALA A 119 -45.02 38.45 -17.92
C ALA A 119 -44.23 39.59 -17.21
N PRO A 120 -44.89 40.58 -16.58
CA PRO A 120 -44.20 41.73 -15.99
C PRO A 120 -43.34 41.34 -14.78
N VAL A 121 -42.10 41.80 -14.80
CA VAL A 121 -41.10 41.57 -13.75
C VAL A 121 -41.47 42.38 -12.50
N THR A 122 -41.76 41.70 -11.40
CA THR A 122 -41.90 42.34 -10.07
C THR A 122 -40.50 42.47 -9.46
N PRO A 123 -40.03 43.66 -9.04
CA PRO A 123 -38.72 43.77 -8.41
C PRO A 123 -38.71 43.00 -7.09
N LEU A 124 -37.79 42.04 -6.98
CA LEU A 124 -37.57 41.27 -5.77
C LEU A 124 -36.93 42.17 -4.71
N ARG A 125 -37.58 42.28 -3.55
CA ARG A 125 -37.03 42.96 -2.37
C ARG A 125 -35.76 42.23 -1.91
N PRO A 126 -34.62 42.91 -1.69
CA PRO A 126 -33.43 42.24 -1.20
C PRO A 126 -33.70 41.69 0.21
N PRO A 127 -33.24 40.46 0.52
CA PRO A 127 -33.34 39.95 1.88
C PRO A 127 -32.48 40.83 2.80
N SER A 128 -33.08 41.23 3.92
CA SER A 128 -32.40 41.89 5.03
C SER A 128 -31.23 41.04 5.52
N THR A 129 -30.14 41.71 5.88
CA THR A 129 -28.89 41.17 6.41
C THR A 129 -29.10 39.96 7.33
N THR A 130 -28.51 38.83 6.92
CA THR A 130 -28.60 37.53 7.57
C THR A 130 -28.03 37.57 8.98
N ALA A 131 -28.90 37.35 9.96
CA ALA A 131 -28.47 36.87 11.27
C ALA A 131 -27.75 35.53 11.06
N ARG A 132 -26.47 35.47 11.45
CA ARG A 132 -25.64 34.27 11.32
C ARG A 132 -26.33 33.10 12.04
N PRO A 133 -26.70 32.01 11.35
CA PRO A 133 -27.42 30.91 11.97
C PRO A 133 -26.52 30.22 12.98
N ARG A 134 -27.06 29.95 14.17
CA ARG A 134 -26.36 29.30 15.31
C ARG A 134 -25.67 27.98 14.93
N TRP A 135 -26.10 27.32 13.86
CA TRP A 135 -25.45 26.12 13.31
C TRP A 135 -24.02 26.37 12.78
N GLN A 136 -23.69 27.58 12.34
CA GLN A 136 -22.31 27.94 11.95
C GLN A 136 -21.34 27.82 13.13
N LEU A 137 -21.79 28.10 14.35
CA LEU A 137 -20.99 27.91 15.56
C LEU A 137 -20.80 26.42 15.88
N LEU A 138 -21.81 25.58 15.59
CA LEU A 138 -21.70 24.13 15.74
C LEU A 138 -20.73 23.51 14.73
N VAL A 139 -20.77 23.97 13.48
CA VAL A 139 -19.81 23.54 12.43
C VAL A 139 -18.38 23.97 12.79
N ALA A 140 -18.19 25.20 13.26
CA ALA A 140 -16.87 25.67 13.68
C ALA A 140 -16.33 24.87 14.89
N ALA A 141 -17.17 24.58 15.88
CA ALA A 141 -16.79 23.76 17.04
C ALA A 141 -16.45 22.32 16.65
N ALA A 142 -17.20 21.71 15.73
CA ALA A 142 -16.93 20.37 15.23
C ALA A 142 -15.60 20.30 14.46
N LEU A 143 -15.31 21.29 13.60
CA LEU A 143 -14.02 21.37 12.90
C LEU A 143 -12.84 21.57 13.87
N ALA A 144 -13.02 22.37 14.92
CA ALA A 144 -12.00 22.54 15.96
C ALA A 144 -11.72 21.23 16.72
N LEU A 145 -12.76 20.46 17.06
CA LEU A 145 -12.61 19.14 17.69
C LEU A 145 -11.90 18.14 16.77
N ILE A 146 -12.28 18.08 15.48
CA ILE A 146 -11.62 17.21 14.50
C ILE A 146 -10.15 17.58 14.33
N ALA A 147 -9.82 18.88 14.29
CA ALA A 147 -8.43 19.34 14.23
C ALA A 147 -7.64 18.92 15.48
N VAL A 148 -8.19 19.09 16.69
CA VAL A 148 -7.52 18.69 17.94
C VAL A 148 -7.32 17.17 18.04
N ILE A 149 -8.33 16.38 17.67
CA ILE A 149 -8.26 14.91 17.67
C ILE A 149 -7.28 14.44 16.59
N GLY A 150 -7.36 15.00 15.38
CA GLY A 150 -6.45 14.70 14.29
C GLY A 150 -5.00 15.01 14.65
N ILE A 151 -4.72 16.18 15.25
CA ILE A 151 -3.40 16.52 15.77
C ILE A 151 -2.98 15.53 16.85
N SER A 152 -3.83 15.22 17.83
CA SER A 152 -3.45 14.33 18.94
C SER A 152 -3.12 12.90 18.50
N VAL A 153 -3.83 12.37 17.49
CA VAL A 153 -3.61 11.02 16.95
C VAL A 153 -2.37 10.95 16.05
N TRP A 154 -1.99 12.03 15.36
CA TRP A 154 -0.83 12.07 14.46
C TRP A 154 0.49 12.50 15.13
N GLN A 155 0.47 12.89 16.40
CA GLN A 155 1.63 13.39 17.14
C GLN A 155 2.44 12.39 18.00
N PRO A 156 2.24 11.05 18.03
CA PRO A 156 3.10 10.20 18.86
C PRO A 156 4.56 10.15 18.37
N TRP A 157 4.83 10.64 17.16
CA TRP A 157 6.16 10.67 16.52
C TRP A 157 6.82 12.06 16.47
N VAL A 158 6.26 13.08 17.14
CA VAL A 158 7.03 14.32 17.35
C VAL A 158 8.10 14.04 18.40
N GLN A 159 9.31 13.81 17.90
CA GLN A 159 10.53 13.59 18.68
C GLN A 159 10.59 14.59 19.84
N ARG A 160 10.49 14.09 21.09
CA ARG A 160 10.79 14.90 22.26
C ARG A 160 12.26 15.32 22.11
N THR A 161 12.51 16.62 21.97
CA THR A 161 13.88 17.13 21.94
C THR A 161 14.49 16.92 23.32
N ILE A 162 15.20 15.80 23.50
CA ILE A 162 15.98 15.53 24.70
C ILE A 162 17.09 16.59 24.74
N THR A 163 17.03 17.48 25.70
CA THR A 163 18.07 18.50 25.86
C THR A 163 19.28 17.91 26.56
N ALA A 164 20.46 18.52 26.39
CA ALA A 164 21.65 18.13 27.14
C ALA A 164 21.42 18.20 28.67
N ALA A 165 20.55 19.10 29.13
CA ALA A 165 20.18 19.18 30.54
C ALA A 165 19.39 17.95 31.03
N ASP A 166 18.50 17.41 30.20
CA ASP A 166 17.73 16.21 30.52
C ASP A 166 18.63 14.98 30.65
N VAL A 167 19.61 14.83 29.75
CA VAL A 167 20.62 13.75 29.82
C VAL A 167 21.48 13.89 31.06
N LEU A 168 21.88 15.12 31.41
CA LEU A 168 22.70 15.37 32.60
C LEU A 168 21.93 15.23 33.93
N ALA A 169 20.60 15.33 33.90
CA ALA A 169 19.73 15.16 35.05
C ALA A 169 19.24 13.72 35.23
N ALA A 170 19.50 12.83 34.27
CA ALA A 170 19.12 11.43 34.36
C ALA A 170 19.85 10.74 35.54
N PRO A 171 19.17 9.91 36.34
CA PRO A 171 19.73 9.32 37.57
C PRO A 171 20.90 8.37 37.30
N ASP A 172 21.03 7.88 36.07
CA ASP A 172 22.07 7.00 35.56
C ASP A 172 23.17 7.75 34.78
N ALA A 173 23.12 9.09 34.73
CA ALA A 173 24.09 9.88 33.99
C ALA A 173 25.50 9.81 34.61
N VAL A 174 26.45 9.20 33.89
CA VAL A 174 27.87 9.13 34.27
C VAL A 174 28.67 10.21 33.54
N ARG A 175 29.40 11.06 34.28
CA ARG A 175 30.20 12.16 33.71
C ARG A 175 31.68 11.75 33.64
N ALA A 176 32.23 11.69 32.43
CA ALA A 176 33.66 11.44 32.21
C ALA A 176 34.37 12.73 31.77
N THR A 177 35.31 13.21 32.58
CA THR A 177 36.18 14.34 32.22
C THR A 177 37.54 13.81 31.79
N LYS A 178 37.95 14.05 30.54
CA LYS A 178 39.30 13.74 30.07
C LYS A 178 40.13 15.02 30.07
N THR A 179 41.14 15.09 30.93
CA THR A 179 42.15 16.14 30.89
C THR A 179 43.04 15.89 29.68
N MET A 180 43.15 16.87 28.81
CA MET A 180 44.07 16.85 27.68
C MET A 180 45.28 17.69 28.08
N ASP A 181 46.41 17.02 28.30
CA ASP A 181 47.74 17.64 28.45
C ASP A 181 48.24 18.19 27.10
#